data_AF-A0AAA9ZC76-F1
#
_entry.id   AF-A0AAA9ZC76-F1
#
_cell.length_a   1.000
_cell.length_b   1.000
_cell.length_c   1.000
_cell.angle_alpha   90.00
_cell.angle_beta   90.00
_cell.angle_gamma   90.00
#
_symmetry.space_group_name_H-M   'P 1'
#
loop_
_entity.id
_entity.type
_entity.pdbx_description
1 polymer ?
#
loop_
_entity_poly.entity_id
_entity_poly.type
_entity_poly.pdbx_seq_one_letter_code
_entity_poly.pdbx_strand_id
1 'polypeptide(L)'
;MRTVTSEVQSQLLAVIVVVIVAGCFELSFGSPLYKYRCVRDKCLRQQKDSLKDHEQYLDSLNECRLVCGEFRALWPIPAVVVNLGQETREFVPSDIKFDFHTSPDDADVQNYLNQTARVFLKNLYKECGRNCNRTTNTRIYFSIKVETTETTLTWSTDESFDLFVEDHEGLLEISIVAPTVFGARHGLETVSQLTALRTYPDGNCLLILTSVNLKDYPHYPHRGLLLDTARNFIPIRALQRQLDGMASTKLNVLHWHITDSQSFPLEMPSLPLMTKYGAYSEKQIYSQQDVRSVFEYAKLRGIRVLLEFDAPAHAGNGWQWAPAAGLGNLAVCVNQQPWRKLCIEPPCGQLNPANPNLYPTLQKLFADFSRLIPAQEILHMGGDEVFFGCWNATREIVDYLEEQGNDFLDLWGEFQANVLRLWDKQRQGLEQLQPTILWSSHLTDPAVIEKYLPKERYVVQTWVESDKDLPLQLVRKGYRLIVSTKNAWYFDHGFWGVTNYYNWRKVYNNKLLKSTKVLGGEACIWTEFIDENSLDSRIWPRLAAVGERLWSNPLQDASRAEGRFYRHRERLITRGLRPEAVAPKWCEQNEGECQ
;
A
#
# COMPACT_ATOMS: atom_id res chain seq x y z
N MET A 1 55.02 5.52 -42.90
CA MET A 1 56.40 5.11 -43.28
C MET A 1 57.29 6.35 -43.23
N ARG A 2 58.36 6.29 -42.43
CA ARG A 2 59.59 7.13 -42.40
C ARG A 2 59.40 8.64 -42.06
N THR A 3 59.72 9.12 -40.84
CA THR A 3 61.05 9.53 -40.29
C THR A 3 61.72 10.61 -41.16
N VAL A 4 62.17 11.78 -40.69
CA VAL A 4 63.24 12.05 -39.70
C VAL A 4 63.22 13.54 -39.25
N THR A 5 63.67 13.73 -38.01
CA THR A 5 64.02 14.87 -37.14
C THR A 5 64.78 16.10 -37.67
N SER A 6 64.65 17.25 -36.97
CA SER A 6 65.77 18.17 -36.67
C SER A 6 65.58 18.89 -35.32
N GLU A 7 66.64 18.91 -34.51
CA GLU A 7 66.79 19.56 -33.19
C GLU A 7 66.92 21.09 -33.27
N VAL A 8 66.49 21.82 -32.22
CA VAL A 8 67.19 23.02 -31.68
C VAL A 8 66.96 23.13 -30.16
N GLN A 9 68.04 23.44 -29.45
CA GLN A 9 68.21 23.58 -28.00
C GLN A 9 67.57 24.83 -27.36
N SER A 10 67.48 24.78 -26.02
CA SER A 10 67.60 25.88 -25.03
C SER A 10 66.30 26.41 -24.40
N GLN A 11 66.01 26.01 -23.16
CA GLN A 11 66.27 26.81 -21.95
C GLN A 11 65.85 26.06 -20.67
N LEU A 12 66.72 26.16 -19.65
CA LEU A 12 66.57 25.64 -18.28
C LEU A 12 65.35 26.22 -17.56
N LEU A 13 64.66 25.42 -16.74
CA LEU A 13 64.39 25.77 -15.33
C LEU A 13 64.08 24.50 -14.52
N ALA A 14 64.71 24.43 -13.34
CA ALA A 14 64.85 23.24 -12.51
C ALA A 14 63.52 22.73 -11.93
N VAL A 15 63.28 21.42 -12.03
CA VAL A 15 62.22 20.72 -11.28
C VAL A 15 62.85 20.17 -10.01
N ILE A 16 62.50 20.78 -8.87
CA ILE A 16 62.75 20.21 -7.55
C ILE A 16 61.78 19.04 -7.38
N VAL A 17 62.30 17.81 -7.40
CA VAL A 17 61.55 16.61 -7.01
C VAL A 17 61.53 16.55 -5.49
N VAL A 18 60.45 17.04 -4.87
CA VAL A 18 60.14 16.70 -3.48
C VAL A 18 59.44 15.35 -3.49
N VAL A 19 60.16 14.29 -3.13
CA VAL A 19 59.57 13.00 -2.80
C VAL A 19 58.83 13.16 -1.47
N ILE A 20 57.54 13.50 -1.53
CA ILE A 20 56.65 13.33 -0.38
C ILE A 20 56.33 11.84 -0.32
N VAL A 21 56.97 11.14 0.61
CA VAL A 21 56.49 9.83 1.08
C VAL A 21 55.18 10.11 1.80
N ALA A 22 54.09 10.18 1.04
CA ALA A 22 52.75 10.12 1.59
C ALA A 22 52.57 8.70 2.10
N GLY A 23 52.86 8.49 3.38
CA GLY A 23 52.31 7.37 4.10
C GLY A 23 50.79 7.49 4.00
N CYS A 24 50.18 6.71 3.10
CA CYS A 24 48.78 6.38 3.20
C CYS A 24 48.58 5.67 4.54
N PHE A 25 48.36 6.44 5.60
CA PHE A 25 47.52 5.96 6.68
C PHE A 25 46.15 5.77 6.04
N GLU A 26 45.87 4.55 5.59
CA GLU A 26 44.51 4.06 5.59
C GLU A 26 44.03 4.21 7.03
N LEU A 27 43.34 5.31 7.30
CA LEU A 27 42.41 5.40 8.42
C LEU A 27 41.36 4.32 8.14
N SER A 28 41.69 3.08 8.53
CA SER A 28 40.71 2.07 8.86
C SER A 28 39.71 2.79 9.76
N PHE A 29 38.49 3.01 9.26
CA PHE A 29 37.39 3.48 10.07
C PHE A 29 37.22 2.43 11.17
N GLY A 30 37.86 2.66 12.32
CA GLY A 30 37.86 1.73 13.44
C GLY A 30 36.44 1.47 13.93
N SER A 31 36.31 0.45 14.78
CA SER A 31 35.04 0.05 15.41
C SER A 31 34.19 1.26 15.85
N PRO A 32 32.87 1.27 15.62
CA PRO A 32 32.01 2.46 15.74
C PRO A 32 32.26 3.23 17.04
N LEU A 33 32.42 4.55 16.96
CA LEU A 33 32.77 5.42 18.11
C LEU A 33 31.69 5.49 19.21
N TYR A 34 30.49 4.99 18.92
CA TYR A 34 29.32 5.08 19.78
C TYR A 34 28.76 3.70 20.08
N LYS A 35 28.24 3.54 21.30
CA LYS A 35 27.37 2.44 21.70
C LYS A 35 26.01 2.98 22.13
N TYR A 36 25.04 2.09 22.34
CA TYR A 36 23.69 2.45 22.76
C TYR A 36 23.33 1.79 24.08
N ARG A 37 22.53 2.47 24.89
CA ARG A 37 21.97 1.96 26.14
C ARG A 37 20.47 2.19 26.18
N CYS A 38 19.72 1.18 26.62
CA CYS A 38 18.28 1.32 26.83
C CYS A 38 18.01 2.04 28.16
N VAL A 39 17.31 3.17 28.11
CA VAL A 39 16.95 3.96 29.28
C VAL A 39 15.53 4.46 29.14
N ARG A 40 14.62 4.01 30.03
CA ARG A 40 13.19 4.40 30.01
C ARG A 40 12.59 4.29 28.62
N ASP A 41 12.75 3.11 28.01
CA ASP A 41 12.22 2.78 26.67
C ASP A 41 12.81 3.59 25.51
N LYS A 42 13.97 4.23 25.71
CA LYS A 42 14.70 4.97 24.67
C LYS A 42 16.12 4.46 24.51
N CYS A 43 16.59 4.44 23.27
CA CYS A 43 17.96 4.11 22.91
C CYS A 43 18.85 5.34 22.96
N LEU A 44 19.59 5.50 24.05
CA LEU A 44 20.50 6.62 24.25
C LEU A 44 21.89 6.29 23.69
N ARG A 45 22.39 7.18 22.83
CA ARG A 45 23.73 7.09 22.26
C ARG A 45 24.78 7.52 23.29
N GLN A 46 25.86 6.76 23.40
CA GLN A 46 26.96 6.98 24.35
C GLN A 46 28.30 6.90 23.62
N GLN A 47 29.23 7.81 23.93
CA GLN A 47 30.59 7.73 23.39
C GLN A 47 31.37 6.61 24.08
N LYS A 48 32.28 5.97 23.35
CA LYS A 48 33.11 4.88 23.89
C LYS A 48 33.96 5.29 25.10
N ASP A 49 34.45 6.52 25.11
CA ASP A 49 35.31 7.01 26.20
C ASP A 49 34.51 7.34 27.48
N SER A 50 33.17 7.38 27.40
CA SER A 50 32.27 7.66 28.52
C SER A 50 31.55 6.41 29.05
N LEU A 51 31.94 5.21 28.61
CA LEU A 51 31.32 3.96 29.04
C LEU A 51 31.72 3.62 30.48
N LYS A 52 30.78 3.07 31.24
CA LYS A 52 31.00 2.62 32.61
C LYS A 52 30.99 1.09 32.67
N ASP A 53 31.96 0.50 33.38
CA ASP A 53 32.16 -0.97 33.42
C ASP A 53 30.95 -1.77 33.93
N HIS A 54 30.05 -1.15 34.70
CA HIS A 54 28.87 -1.80 35.28
C HIS A 54 27.59 -1.64 34.44
N GLU A 55 27.64 -0.94 33.31
CA GLU A 55 26.47 -0.72 32.44
C GLU A 55 26.53 -1.63 31.21
N GLN A 56 25.37 -2.13 30.78
CA GLN A 56 25.24 -2.93 29.56
C GLN A 56 25.04 -2.01 28.33
N TYR A 57 25.86 -2.23 27.31
CA TYR A 57 25.85 -1.45 26.07
C TYR A 57 25.70 -2.33 24.85
N LEU A 58 24.98 -1.82 23.85
CA LEU A 58 24.68 -2.47 22.58
C LEU A 58 25.46 -1.80 21.46
N ASP A 59 25.85 -2.57 20.45
CA ASP A 59 26.80 -2.12 19.43
C ASP A 59 26.13 -1.24 18.36
N SER A 60 24.81 -1.34 18.21
CA SER A 60 24.07 -0.54 17.24
C SER A 60 22.71 -0.06 17.75
N LEU A 61 22.19 0.98 17.09
CA LEU A 61 20.82 1.47 17.36
C LEU A 61 19.77 0.42 17.03
N ASN A 62 19.99 -0.39 15.98
CA ASN A 62 19.04 -1.44 15.59
C ASN A 62 18.98 -2.56 16.63
N GLU A 63 20.14 -2.95 17.18
CA GLU A 63 20.22 -3.89 18.30
C GLU A 63 19.54 -3.31 19.54
N CYS A 64 19.75 -2.03 19.85
CA CYS A 64 19.03 -1.37 20.93
C CYS A 64 17.51 -1.38 20.74
N ARG A 65 17.02 -1.01 19.55
CA ARG A 65 15.59 -1.01 19.25
C ARG A 65 14.96 -2.42 19.19
N LEU A 66 15.78 -3.46 19.04
CA LEU A 66 15.33 -4.85 19.08
C LEU A 66 14.97 -5.29 20.51
N VAL A 67 15.68 -4.77 21.54
CA VAL A 67 15.53 -5.20 22.94
C VAL A 67 15.00 -4.12 23.88
N CYS A 68 14.89 -2.86 23.42
CA CYS A 68 14.44 -1.72 24.20
C CYS A 68 13.02 -1.28 23.81
N GLY A 69 12.23 -0.84 24.80
CA GLY A 69 10.87 -0.32 24.59
C GLY A 69 9.79 -1.39 24.72
N GLU A 70 8.61 -0.98 25.20
CA GLU A 70 7.44 -1.86 25.45
C GLU A 70 7.11 -2.78 24.26
N PHE A 71 7.05 -2.22 23.05
CA PHE A 71 6.75 -2.95 21.81
C PHE A 71 7.97 -3.18 20.93
N ARG A 72 9.18 -3.00 21.47
CA ARG A 72 10.44 -3.00 20.69
C ARG A 72 10.31 -2.08 19.48
N ALA A 73 10.69 -2.55 18.29
CA ALA A 73 10.50 -1.87 17.02
C ALA A 73 9.38 -2.46 16.14
N LEU A 74 8.41 -3.13 16.76
CA LEU A 74 7.27 -3.69 16.03
C LEU A 74 6.41 -2.58 15.43
N TRP A 75 6.03 -2.78 14.16
CA TRP A 75 5.17 -1.89 13.40
C TRP A 75 4.32 -2.69 12.38
N PRO A 76 2.99 -2.74 12.51
CA PRO A 76 2.19 -2.24 13.64
C PRO A 76 2.49 -2.91 14.99
N ILE A 77 2.11 -2.26 16.09
CA ILE A 77 2.13 -2.92 17.42
C ILE A 77 1.11 -4.08 17.47
N PRO A 78 1.44 -5.20 18.14
CA PRO A 78 0.51 -6.31 18.30
C PRO A 78 -0.68 -5.97 19.20
N ALA A 79 -1.79 -6.70 19.03
CA ALA A 79 -2.97 -6.58 19.89
C ALA A 79 -2.71 -6.99 21.34
N VAL A 80 -2.00 -8.11 21.56
CA VAL A 80 -1.69 -8.64 22.89
C VAL A 80 -0.23 -9.10 22.94
N VAL A 81 0.56 -8.48 23.80
CA VAL A 81 1.94 -8.90 24.08
C VAL A 81 2.00 -9.53 25.46
N VAL A 82 2.32 -10.82 25.53
CA VAL A 82 2.49 -11.56 26.80
C VAL A 82 3.94 -11.44 27.26
N ASN A 83 4.89 -11.65 26.35
CA ASN A 83 6.31 -11.56 26.65
C ASN A 83 7.12 -11.13 25.43
N LEU A 84 8.07 -10.21 25.63
CA LEU A 84 9.16 -9.90 24.72
C LEU A 84 10.45 -9.93 25.55
N GLY A 85 11.25 -10.97 25.39
CA GLY A 85 12.54 -11.12 26.05
C GLY A 85 13.55 -10.03 25.65
N GLN A 86 14.72 -10.08 26.27
CA GLN A 86 15.84 -9.16 26.00
C GLN A 86 17.07 -9.87 25.43
N GLU A 87 17.08 -11.20 25.46
CA GLU A 87 18.17 -12.00 24.91
C GLU A 87 18.02 -12.20 23.41
N THR A 88 19.16 -12.31 22.72
CA THR A 88 19.21 -12.46 21.27
C THR A 88 20.21 -13.53 20.85
N ARG A 89 19.96 -14.17 19.71
CA ARG A 89 20.90 -15.08 19.03
C ARG A 89 21.27 -14.56 17.65
N GLU A 90 22.50 -14.84 17.23
CA GLU A 90 22.96 -14.61 15.86
C GLU A 90 22.54 -15.78 14.96
N PHE A 91 22.07 -15.46 13.75
CA PHE A 91 21.75 -16.43 12.71
C PHE A 91 21.96 -15.84 11.31
N VAL A 92 22.03 -16.70 10.29
CA VAL A 92 21.87 -16.27 8.88
C VAL A 92 20.62 -16.92 8.27
N PRO A 93 19.95 -16.30 7.27
CA PRO A 93 18.69 -16.84 6.74
C PRO A 93 18.79 -18.24 6.13
N SER A 94 19.99 -18.69 5.75
CA SER A 94 20.24 -20.06 5.29
C SER A 94 20.10 -21.12 6.38
N ASP A 95 20.12 -20.72 7.65
CA ASP A 95 19.99 -21.61 8.80
C ASP A 95 18.51 -21.93 9.13
N ILE A 96 17.57 -21.29 8.42
CA ILE A 96 16.14 -21.44 8.63
C ILE A 96 15.62 -22.69 7.92
N LYS A 97 14.86 -23.49 8.66
CA LYS A 97 14.02 -24.57 8.14
C LYS A 97 12.55 -24.31 8.45
N PHE A 98 11.68 -24.71 7.53
CA PHE A 98 10.24 -24.59 7.68
C PHE A 98 9.61 -25.98 7.76
N ASP A 99 8.63 -26.09 8.65
CA ASP A 99 7.68 -27.18 8.74
C ASP A 99 6.27 -26.60 8.76
N PHE A 100 5.44 -27.10 7.85
CA PHE A 100 4.10 -26.59 7.60
C PHE A 100 3.09 -27.65 7.98
N HIS A 101 2.36 -27.40 9.06
CA HIS A 101 1.28 -28.25 9.52
C HIS A 101 -0.05 -27.67 9.03
N THR A 102 -0.71 -28.41 8.16
CA THR A 102 -2.02 -28.02 7.63
C THR A 102 -3.09 -28.94 8.18
N SER A 103 -4.17 -28.40 8.73
CA SER A 103 -5.29 -29.19 9.20
C SER A 103 -6.59 -28.56 8.70
N PRO A 104 -7.28 -29.16 7.70
CA PRO A 104 -6.92 -30.39 6.99
C PRO A 104 -5.69 -30.23 6.08
N ASP A 105 -5.08 -31.35 5.69
CA ASP A 105 -3.98 -31.35 4.72
C ASP A 105 -4.46 -30.89 3.34
N ASP A 106 -3.85 -29.82 2.82
CA ASP A 106 -4.27 -29.17 1.58
C ASP A 106 -3.07 -28.68 0.77
N ALA A 107 -3.00 -29.08 -0.50
CA ALA A 107 -1.86 -28.77 -1.38
C ALA A 107 -1.77 -27.28 -1.74
N ASP A 108 -2.90 -26.58 -1.84
CA ASP A 108 -2.92 -25.15 -2.17
C ASP A 108 -2.46 -24.31 -0.98
N VAL A 109 -2.86 -24.68 0.24
CA VAL A 109 -2.35 -24.09 1.48
C VAL A 109 -0.84 -24.31 1.60
N GLN A 110 -0.38 -25.55 1.42
CA GLN A 110 1.06 -25.89 1.46
C GLN A 110 1.87 -25.10 0.42
N ASN A 111 1.35 -25.00 -0.80
CA ASN A 111 1.99 -24.21 -1.87
C ASN A 111 2.02 -22.71 -1.54
N TYR A 112 0.92 -22.16 -1.01
CA TYR A 112 0.86 -20.77 -0.57
C TYR A 112 1.91 -20.48 0.52
N LEU A 113 1.95 -21.30 1.57
CA LEU A 113 2.91 -21.15 2.67
C LEU A 113 4.36 -21.25 2.20
N ASN A 114 4.66 -22.19 1.30
CA ASN A 114 5.98 -22.29 0.67
C ASN A 114 6.37 -21.01 -0.09
N GLN A 115 5.45 -20.43 -0.86
CA GLN A 115 5.70 -19.20 -1.60
C GLN A 115 5.85 -17.98 -0.68
N THR A 116 5.02 -17.88 0.37
CA THR A 116 5.15 -16.83 1.38
C THR A 116 6.46 -16.94 2.15
N ALA A 117 6.92 -18.15 2.50
CA ALA A 117 8.21 -18.36 3.15
C ALA A 117 9.37 -17.89 2.27
N ARG A 118 9.31 -18.09 0.95
CA ARG A 118 10.31 -17.52 0.01
C ARG A 118 10.32 -16.00 0.02
N VAL A 119 9.15 -15.36 0.09
CA VAL A 119 9.05 -13.89 0.21
C VAL A 119 9.67 -13.41 1.52
N PHE A 120 9.37 -14.10 2.62
CA PHE A 120 9.96 -13.82 3.93
C PHE A 120 11.49 -13.94 3.92
N LEU A 121 12.03 -15.06 3.42
CA LEU A 121 13.48 -15.25 3.30
C LEU A 121 14.13 -14.17 2.44
N LYS A 122 13.52 -13.82 1.30
CA LYS A 122 14.00 -12.72 0.44
C LYS A 122 14.09 -11.40 1.20
N ASN A 123 13.12 -11.09 2.07
CA ASN A 123 13.15 -9.89 2.90
C ASN A 123 14.24 -9.97 3.98
N LEU A 124 14.43 -11.12 4.63
CA LEU A 124 15.53 -11.30 5.58
C LEU A 124 16.91 -11.14 4.93
N TYR A 125 17.11 -11.67 3.71
CA TYR A 125 18.36 -11.45 2.97
C TYR A 125 18.58 -9.97 2.63
N LYS A 126 17.53 -9.23 2.27
CA LYS A 126 17.65 -7.77 2.10
C LYS A 126 18.04 -7.09 3.40
N GLU A 127 17.45 -7.47 4.54
CA GLU A 127 17.77 -6.89 5.86
C GLU A 127 19.16 -7.26 6.37
N CYS A 128 19.66 -8.45 6.05
CA CYS A 128 21.02 -8.87 6.36
C CYS A 128 22.09 -8.19 5.47
N GLY A 129 21.68 -7.68 4.31
CA GLY A 129 22.55 -6.97 3.38
C GLY A 129 23.52 -7.89 2.63
N ARG A 130 24.61 -7.30 2.10
CA ARG A 130 25.65 -8.04 1.37
C ARG A 130 26.47 -8.89 2.34
N ASN A 131 27.03 -10.01 1.86
CA ASN A 131 27.87 -10.93 2.64
C ASN A 131 27.18 -11.49 3.90
N CYS A 132 25.90 -11.87 3.78
CA CYS A 132 25.15 -12.55 4.84
C CYS A 132 25.54 -14.04 4.90
N ASN A 133 26.76 -14.34 5.35
CA ASN A 133 27.35 -15.67 5.31
C ASN A 133 28.25 -15.99 6.52
N ARG A 134 28.10 -15.24 7.61
CA ARG A 134 28.83 -15.50 8.85
C ARG A 134 28.42 -16.86 9.43
N THR A 135 29.39 -17.63 9.91
CA THR A 135 29.13 -18.88 10.63
C THR A 135 28.44 -18.57 11.96
N THR A 136 27.28 -19.16 12.20
CA THR A 136 26.55 -19.05 13.47
C THR A 136 26.29 -20.44 14.06
N ASN A 137 26.04 -20.49 15.38
CA ASN A 137 25.73 -21.75 16.07
C ASN A 137 24.22 -21.94 16.30
N THR A 138 23.38 -21.08 15.74
CA THR A 138 21.94 -21.08 15.97
C THR A 138 21.23 -21.75 14.80
N ARG A 139 20.51 -22.83 15.06
CA ARG A 139 19.57 -23.40 14.08
C ARG A 139 18.20 -22.78 14.31
N ILE A 140 17.51 -22.38 13.25
CA ILE A 140 16.16 -21.82 13.37
C ILE A 140 15.16 -22.77 12.71
N TYR A 141 14.13 -23.13 13.46
CA TYR A 141 13.06 -23.99 12.99
C TYR A 141 11.73 -23.25 13.09
N PHE A 142 11.03 -23.11 11.97
CA PHE A 142 9.68 -22.58 11.93
C PHE A 142 8.67 -23.73 11.91
N SER A 143 7.79 -23.79 12.91
CA SER A 143 6.59 -24.61 12.89
C SER A 143 5.39 -23.71 12.60
N ILE A 144 4.80 -23.83 11.41
CA ILE A 144 3.68 -22.98 10.99
C ILE A 144 2.44 -23.85 10.84
N LYS A 145 1.45 -23.60 11.70
CA LYS A 145 0.17 -24.32 11.71
C LYS A 145 -0.94 -23.44 11.14
N VAL A 146 -1.63 -23.95 10.12
CA VAL A 146 -2.85 -23.33 9.53
C VAL A 146 -4.05 -24.26 9.68
N GLU A 147 -5.19 -23.72 10.10
CA GLU A 147 -6.38 -24.48 10.53
C GLU A 147 -7.51 -24.54 9.50
N THR A 148 -7.35 -23.88 8.36
CA THR A 148 -8.35 -23.85 7.28
C THR A 148 -7.70 -24.00 5.90
N THR A 149 -8.50 -24.31 4.89
CA THR A 149 -8.07 -24.38 3.48
C THR A 149 -8.26 -23.08 2.71
N GLU A 150 -8.63 -22.00 3.40
CA GLU A 150 -8.93 -20.72 2.77
C GLU A 150 -7.64 -20.03 2.27
N THR A 151 -7.56 -19.84 0.95
CA THR A 151 -6.46 -19.12 0.29
C THR A 151 -6.92 -17.84 -0.43
N THR A 152 -8.15 -17.40 -0.16
CA THR A 152 -8.75 -16.18 -0.72
C THR A 152 -9.05 -15.20 0.40
N LEU A 153 -8.56 -13.97 0.28
CA LEU A 153 -8.75 -12.93 1.29
C LEU A 153 -10.06 -12.19 1.04
N THR A 154 -10.92 -12.11 2.05
CA THR A 154 -12.21 -11.41 2.04
C THR A 154 -12.37 -10.56 3.31
N TRP A 155 -13.47 -9.82 3.46
CA TRP A 155 -13.72 -9.08 4.71
C TRP A 155 -14.01 -9.96 5.93
N SER A 156 -14.39 -11.23 5.73
CA SER A 156 -14.66 -12.18 6.82
C SER A 156 -13.46 -13.06 7.15
N THR A 157 -12.38 -12.98 6.38
CA THR A 157 -11.19 -13.81 6.59
C THR A 157 -10.52 -13.46 7.91
N ASP A 158 -10.22 -14.49 8.69
CA ASP A 158 -9.49 -14.34 9.94
C ASP A 158 -7.98 -14.17 9.67
N GLU A 159 -7.47 -12.98 9.96
CA GLU A 159 -6.07 -12.60 9.80
C GLU A 159 -5.28 -12.67 11.12
N SER A 160 -5.85 -13.26 12.17
CA SER A 160 -5.21 -13.42 13.48
C SER A 160 -4.09 -14.48 13.47
N PHE A 161 -3.15 -14.34 14.39
CA PHE A 161 -2.13 -15.35 14.66
C PHE A 161 -1.60 -15.27 16.09
N ASP A 162 -1.16 -16.41 16.59
CA ASP A 162 -0.35 -16.55 17.80
C ASP A 162 1.11 -16.81 17.39
N LEU A 163 2.06 -16.15 18.05
CA LEU A 163 3.50 -16.28 17.80
C LEU A 163 4.25 -16.62 19.10
N PHE A 164 5.01 -17.72 19.05
CA PHE A 164 5.90 -18.17 20.11
C PHE A 164 7.32 -18.31 19.58
N VAL A 165 8.29 -17.86 20.37
CA VAL A 165 9.72 -18.09 20.12
C VAL A 165 10.35 -18.64 21.39
N GLU A 166 10.97 -19.82 21.28
CA GLU A 166 11.58 -20.55 22.39
C GLU A 166 13.00 -21.02 22.01
N ASP A 167 13.97 -20.87 22.93
CA ASP A 167 15.37 -21.32 22.75
C ASP A 167 15.60 -22.64 23.49
N HIS A 168 15.87 -23.71 22.73
CA HIS A 168 16.22 -25.03 23.23
C HIS A 168 17.69 -25.35 22.95
N GLU A 169 18.59 -24.72 23.72
CA GLU A 169 20.04 -24.98 23.71
C GLU A 169 20.65 -25.02 22.28
N GLY A 170 20.43 -23.96 21.50
CA GLY A 170 21.00 -23.81 20.15
C GLY A 170 20.08 -24.21 19.01
N LEU A 171 18.87 -24.66 19.32
CA LEU A 171 17.73 -24.71 18.40
C LEU A 171 16.71 -23.67 18.83
N LEU A 172 16.50 -22.66 17.99
CA LEU A 172 15.45 -21.67 18.19
C LEU A 172 14.20 -22.12 17.44
N GLU A 173 13.15 -22.46 18.18
CA GLU A 173 11.85 -22.83 17.62
C GLU A 173 10.95 -21.60 17.54
N ILE A 174 10.38 -21.36 16.35
CA ILE A 174 9.45 -20.27 16.06
C ILE A 174 8.13 -20.90 15.63
N SER A 175 7.13 -20.86 16.52
CA SER A 175 5.81 -21.39 16.26
C SER A 175 4.84 -20.27 15.87
N ILE A 176 4.17 -20.42 14.72
CA ILE A 176 3.11 -19.54 14.26
C ILE A 176 1.85 -20.37 14.10
N VAL A 177 0.80 -20.06 14.87
CA VAL A 177 -0.50 -20.70 14.75
C VAL A 177 -1.50 -19.67 14.24
N ALA A 178 -2.16 -19.95 13.12
CA ALA A 178 -3.11 -19.04 12.52
C ALA A 178 -4.32 -19.79 11.94
N PRO A 179 -5.53 -19.23 12.03
CA PRO A 179 -6.70 -19.84 11.38
C PRO A 179 -6.55 -19.95 9.86
N THR A 180 -5.93 -18.95 9.22
CA THR A 180 -5.75 -18.91 7.76
C THR A 180 -4.29 -18.65 7.37
N VAL A 181 -3.97 -18.86 6.09
CA VAL A 181 -2.65 -18.52 5.54
C VAL A 181 -2.29 -17.04 5.66
N PHE A 182 -3.28 -16.16 5.79
CA PHE A 182 -3.08 -14.71 5.91
C PHE A 182 -2.55 -14.33 7.30
N GLY A 183 -3.10 -14.94 8.35
CA GLY A 183 -2.56 -14.81 9.71
C GLY A 183 -1.12 -15.31 9.80
N ALA A 184 -0.83 -16.48 9.22
CA ALA A 184 0.54 -17.03 9.17
C ALA A 184 1.52 -16.08 8.47
N ARG A 185 1.10 -15.46 7.36
CA ARG A 185 1.86 -14.45 6.62
C ARG A 185 2.10 -13.17 7.43
N HIS A 186 1.13 -12.72 8.25
CA HIS A 186 1.32 -11.62 9.20
C HIS A 186 2.26 -11.99 10.35
N GLY A 187 2.22 -13.24 10.82
CA GLY A 187 3.18 -13.79 11.78
C GLY A 187 4.60 -13.76 11.25
N LEU A 188 4.83 -14.21 10.02
CA LEU A 188 6.13 -14.15 9.35
C LEU A 188 6.65 -12.71 9.23
N GLU A 189 5.79 -11.77 8.81
CA GLU A 189 6.17 -10.35 8.80
C GLU A 189 6.57 -9.89 10.20
N THR A 190 5.81 -10.23 11.24
CA THR A 190 6.12 -9.86 12.63
C THR A 190 7.47 -10.43 13.08
N VAL A 191 7.77 -11.70 12.78
CA VAL A 191 9.08 -12.31 13.06
C VAL A 191 10.22 -11.57 12.38
N SER A 192 10.05 -11.12 11.12
CA SER A 192 11.08 -10.33 10.43
C SER A 192 11.42 -9.03 11.18
N GLN A 193 10.46 -8.48 11.92
CA GLN A 193 10.63 -7.25 12.68
C GLN A 193 11.31 -7.47 14.03
N LEU A 194 11.34 -8.71 14.50
CA LEU A 194 12.07 -9.17 15.69
C LEU A 194 13.53 -9.52 15.34
N THR A 195 14.06 -8.89 14.29
CA THR A 195 15.46 -9.05 13.88
C THR A 195 16.18 -7.72 13.72
N ALA A 196 17.51 -7.76 13.89
CA ALA A 196 18.40 -6.63 13.66
C ALA A 196 19.69 -7.07 12.95
N LEU A 197 20.19 -6.25 12.03
CA LEU A 197 21.48 -6.47 11.39
C LEU A 197 22.62 -6.34 12.39
N ARG A 198 23.55 -7.29 12.36
CA ARG A 198 24.88 -7.19 12.98
C ARG A 198 25.96 -7.35 11.93
N THR A 199 26.88 -6.39 11.90
CA THR A 199 27.96 -6.34 10.90
C THR A 199 29.30 -6.58 11.57
N TYR A 200 30.09 -7.45 10.95
CA TYR A 200 31.45 -7.76 11.34
C TYR A 200 32.42 -7.54 10.17
N PRO A 201 33.73 -7.46 10.42
CA PRO A 201 34.73 -7.33 9.34
C PRO A 201 34.69 -8.45 8.30
N ASP A 202 34.32 -9.66 8.71
CA ASP A 202 34.34 -10.90 7.93
C ASP A 202 32.96 -11.33 7.38
N GLY A 203 31.89 -10.59 7.69
CA GLY A 203 30.55 -10.87 7.18
C GLY A 203 29.42 -10.29 8.04
N ASN A 204 28.19 -10.41 7.53
CA ASN A 204 26.98 -10.00 8.23
C ASN A 204 26.21 -11.22 8.76
N CYS A 205 25.47 -10.98 9.85
CA CYS A 205 24.44 -11.87 10.34
C CYS A 205 23.24 -11.05 10.86
N LEU A 206 22.17 -11.73 11.24
CA LEU A 206 21.02 -11.14 11.91
C LEU A 206 21.01 -11.58 13.38
N LEU A 207 20.56 -10.68 14.25
CA LEU A 207 20.13 -10.98 15.60
C LEU A 207 18.63 -11.26 15.59
N ILE A 208 18.16 -12.18 16.43
CA ILE A 208 16.73 -12.45 16.69
C ILE A 208 16.48 -12.60 18.19
N LEU A 209 15.31 -12.19 18.68
CA LEU A 209 14.91 -12.43 20.08
C LEU A 209 14.75 -13.93 20.37
N THR A 210 15.14 -14.37 21.58
CA THR A 210 15.06 -15.79 21.97
C THR A 210 13.78 -16.19 22.71
N SER A 211 13.02 -15.21 23.20
CA SER A 211 11.80 -15.45 23.96
C SER A 211 10.72 -14.45 23.55
N VAL A 212 9.66 -14.94 22.92
CA VAL A 212 8.53 -14.13 22.43
C VAL A 212 7.25 -14.90 22.66
N ASN A 213 6.23 -14.23 23.18
CA ASN A 213 4.87 -14.74 23.26
C ASN A 213 3.92 -13.58 23.01
N LEU A 214 3.24 -13.60 21.86
CA LEU A 214 2.27 -12.58 21.50
C LEU A 214 1.11 -13.18 20.69
N LYS A 215 -0.01 -12.46 20.73
CA LYS A 215 -1.20 -12.71 19.91
C LYS A 215 -1.55 -11.43 19.18
N ASP A 216 -1.88 -11.55 17.91
CA ASP A 216 -2.12 -10.37 17.07
C ASP A 216 -3.27 -10.59 16.10
N TYR A 217 -4.00 -9.51 15.84
CA TYR A 217 -5.15 -9.49 14.94
C TYR A 217 -5.46 -8.03 14.55
N PRO A 218 -6.00 -7.79 13.35
CA PRO A 218 -6.35 -6.45 12.90
C PRO A 218 -7.60 -5.92 13.62
N HIS A 219 -7.65 -4.60 13.84
CA HIS A 219 -8.84 -3.91 14.33
C HIS A 219 -9.89 -3.73 13.23
N TYR A 220 -9.45 -3.47 11.99
CA TYR A 220 -10.34 -3.28 10.83
C TYR A 220 -10.01 -4.28 9.72
N PRO A 221 -11.00 -4.92 9.08
CA PRO A 221 -10.78 -5.86 7.99
C PRO A 221 -10.41 -5.19 6.65
N HIS A 222 -10.70 -3.90 6.47
CA HIS A 222 -10.36 -3.15 5.24
C HIS A 222 -9.27 -2.12 5.52
N ARG A 223 -8.05 -2.36 5.03
CA ARG A 223 -6.88 -1.50 5.29
C ARG A 223 -6.16 -1.19 3.99
N GLY A 224 -6.59 -0.10 3.36
CA GLY A 224 -6.31 0.12 1.95
C GLY A 224 -5.39 1.28 1.59
N LEU A 225 -4.90 1.20 0.37
CA LEU A 225 -4.29 2.26 -0.40
C LEU A 225 -5.07 2.37 -1.72
N LEU A 226 -5.71 3.50 -1.96
CA LEU A 226 -6.14 3.88 -3.29
C LEU A 226 -4.95 4.44 -4.05
N LEU A 227 -4.64 3.85 -5.20
CA LEU A 227 -3.63 4.31 -6.13
C LEU A 227 -4.25 4.51 -7.52
N ASP A 228 -4.27 5.78 -7.93
CA ASP A 228 -4.67 6.20 -9.27
C ASP A 228 -3.56 5.93 -10.28
N THR A 229 -3.93 5.38 -11.43
CA THR A 229 -3.01 5.13 -12.55
C THR A 229 -3.53 5.65 -13.89
N ALA A 230 -4.59 6.47 -13.85
CA ALA A 230 -5.24 7.05 -15.01
C ALA A 230 -4.81 8.50 -15.23
N ARG A 231 -4.70 9.32 -14.18
CA ARG A 231 -4.17 10.70 -14.32
C ARG A 231 -2.71 10.69 -14.74
N ASN A 232 -1.92 9.77 -14.21
CA ASN A 232 -0.59 9.44 -14.70
C ASN A 232 -0.36 7.93 -14.65
N PHE A 233 0.26 7.39 -15.70
CA PHE A 233 0.52 5.95 -15.79
C PHE A 233 1.59 5.50 -14.78
N ILE A 234 1.30 4.44 -14.03
CA ILE A 234 2.21 3.84 -13.04
C ILE A 234 2.66 2.44 -13.50
N PRO A 235 3.93 2.20 -13.83
CA PRO A 235 4.38 0.89 -14.30
C PRO A 235 4.15 -0.24 -13.28
N ILE A 236 3.93 -1.47 -13.75
CA ILE A 236 3.70 -2.65 -12.89
C ILE A 236 4.77 -2.84 -11.82
N ARG A 237 6.05 -2.60 -12.15
CA ARG A 237 7.15 -2.67 -11.18
C ARG A 237 6.98 -1.71 -10.00
N ALA A 238 6.36 -0.54 -10.24
CA ALA A 238 6.10 0.46 -9.21
C ALA A 238 4.89 0.05 -8.35
N LEU A 239 3.85 -0.52 -8.94
CA LEU A 239 2.72 -1.13 -8.21
C LEU A 239 3.19 -2.26 -7.29
N GLN A 240 4.00 -3.19 -7.82
CA GLN A 240 4.58 -4.29 -7.04
C GLN A 240 5.44 -3.78 -5.87
N ARG A 241 6.18 -2.69 -6.07
CA ARG A 241 6.96 -2.04 -4.99
C ARG A 241 6.05 -1.45 -3.91
N GLN A 242 4.88 -0.89 -4.26
CA GLN A 242 3.91 -0.44 -3.25
C GLN A 242 3.32 -1.62 -2.47
N LEU A 243 3.01 -2.73 -3.14
CA LEU A 243 2.55 -3.98 -2.50
C LEU A 243 3.57 -4.53 -1.51
N ASP A 244 4.88 -4.46 -1.80
CA ASP A 244 5.94 -4.82 -0.85
C ASP A 244 5.89 -3.95 0.43
N GLY A 245 5.69 -2.63 0.28
CA GLY A 245 5.55 -1.72 1.41
C GLY A 245 4.27 -1.96 2.23
N MET A 246 3.14 -2.19 1.55
CA MET A 246 1.85 -2.51 2.16
C MET A 246 1.92 -3.79 2.99
N ALA A 247 2.50 -4.84 2.41
CA ALA A 247 2.78 -6.10 3.09
C ALA A 247 3.63 -5.89 4.34
N SER A 248 4.68 -5.06 4.26
CA SER A 248 5.54 -4.77 5.41
C SER A 248 4.80 -4.06 6.55
N THR A 249 3.63 -3.48 6.28
CA THR A 249 2.81 -2.75 7.26
C THR A 249 1.43 -3.40 7.49
N LYS A 250 1.24 -4.65 7.06
CA LYS A 250 -0.01 -5.41 7.20
C LYS A 250 -1.28 -4.72 6.61
N LEU A 251 -1.10 -3.83 5.64
CA LEU A 251 -2.20 -3.35 4.79
C LEU A 251 -2.63 -4.46 3.84
N ASN A 252 -3.91 -4.52 3.49
CA ASN A 252 -4.50 -5.67 2.81
C ASN A 252 -5.42 -5.33 1.62
N VAL A 253 -5.55 -4.05 1.22
CA VAL A 253 -6.32 -3.66 0.02
C VAL A 253 -5.51 -2.70 -0.82
N LEU A 254 -5.23 -3.07 -2.08
CA LEU A 254 -4.86 -2.14 -3.12
C LEU A 254 -6.13 -1.79 -3.88
N HIS A 255 -6.64 -0.58 -3.66
CA HIS A 255 -7.69 -0.01 -4.46
C HIS A 255 -7.05 0.64 -5.69
N TRP A 256 -7.22 -0.01 -6.83
CA TRP A 256 -6.58 0.40 -8.08
C TRP A 256 -7.58 1.17 -8.93
N HIS A 257 -7.49 2.51 -8.83
CA HIS A 257 -8.22 3.45 -9.67
C HIS A 257 -7.55 3.48 -11.06
N ILE A 258 -8.03 2.63 -11.96
CA ILE A 258 -7.31 2.28 -13.19
C ILE A 258 -7.75 3.07 -14.42
N THR A 259 -8.89 3.76 -14.38
CA THR A 259 -9.43 4.57 -15.49
C THR A 259 -10.03 5.86 -14.98
N ASP A 260 -9.82 6.94 -15.73
CA ASP A 260 -10.44 8.26 -15.50
C ASP A 260 -10.61 9.00 -16.84
N SER A 261 -11.11 10.22 -16.79
CA SER A 261 -11.25 11.14 -17.90
C SER A 261 -9.94 11.36 -18.67
N GLN A 262 -8.80 11.39 -17.98
CA GLN A 262 -7.49 11.65 -18.60
C GLN A 262 -7.00 10.47 -19.42
N SER A 263 -7.19 9.22 -18.97
CA SER A 263 -6.78 8.04 -19.74
C SER A 263 -7.54 6.75 -19.41
N PHE A 264 -7.59 5.85 -20.41
CA PHE A 264 -8.05 4.47 -20.29
C PHE A 264 -6.91 3.51 -20.63
N PRO A 265 -6.00 3.21 -19.68
CA PRO A 265 -4.81 2.40 -19.92
C PRO A 265 -5.08 0.90 -19.88
N LEU A 266 -6.25 0.45 -19.43
CA LEU A 266 -6.55 -0.98 -19.29
C LEU A 266 -6.94 -1.60 -20.64
N GLU A 267 -6.31 -2.72 -21.01
CA GLU A 267 -6.66 -3.49 -22.21
C GLU A 267 -8.05 -4.15 -22.07
N MET A 268 -8.96 -3.82 -22.99
CA MET A 268 -10.32 -4.40 -23.07
C MET A 268 -10.49 -5.18 -24.38
N PRO A 269 -10.29 -6.51 -24.40
CA PRO A 269 -10.34 -7.30 -25.63
C PRO A 269 -11.67 -7.20 -26.41
N SER A 270 -12.80 -7.03 -25.72
CA SER A 270 -14.11 -6.86 -26.35
C SER A 270 -14.36 -5.45 -26.87
N LEU A 271 -13.56 -4.47 -26.42
CA LEU A 271 -13.66 -3.05 -26.74
C LEU A 271 -12.26 -2.44 -27.00
N PRO A 272 -11.48 -2.94 -27.97
CA PRO A 272 -10.08 -2.54 -28.15
C PRO A 272 -9.91 -1.05 -28.49
N LEU A 273 -10.96 -0.40 -29.00
CA LEU A 273 -10.97 1.03 -29.28
C LEU A 273 -10.94 1.88 -28.00
N MET A 274 -11.37 1.36 -26.86
CA MET A 274 -11.28 2.05 -25.56
C MET A 274 -9.82 2.36 -25.23
N THR A 275 -8.98 1.32 -25.20
CA THR A 275 -7.55 1.48 -24.91
C THR A 275 -6.84 2.23 -26.02
N LYS A 276 -7.19 1.99 -27.30
CA LYS A 276 -6.55 2.67 -28.45
C LYS A 276 -6.75 4.18 -28.43
N TYR A 277 -7.92 4.67 -28.01
CA TYR A 277 -8.23 6.10 -27.94
C TYR A 277 -7.93 6.70 -26.55
N GLY A 278 -7.82 5.85 -25.52
CA GLY A 278 -7.72 6.29 -24.13
C GLY A 278 -6.34 6.19 -23.51
N ALA A 279 -5.47 5.29 -23.94
CA ALA A 279 -4.13 5.17 -23.37
C ALA A 279 -3.23 6.33 -23.81
N TYR A 280 -2.33 6.79 -22.93
CA TYR A 280 -1.37 7.85 -23.26
C TYR A 280 -0.41 7.47 -24.40
N SER A 281 -0.03 6.19 -24.47
CA SER A 281 0.78 5.63 -25.55
C SER A 281 0.64 4.11 -25.58
N GLU A 282 1.11 3.47 -26.65
CA GLU A 282 1.16 2.01 -26.79
C GLU A 282 1.98 1.32 -25.69
N LYS A 283 2.87 2.05 -25.00
CA LYS A 283 3.71 1.54 -23.90
C LYS A 283 3.10 1.77 -22.52
N GLN A 284 2.02 2.53 -22.44
CA GLN A 284 1.33 2.91 -21.19
C GLN A 284 -0.03 2.23 -21.15
N ILE A 285 0.00 0.92 -21.32
CA ILE A 285 -1.17 0.03 -21.31
C ILE A 285 -0.91 -1.07 -20.30
N TYR A 286 -1.95 -1.41 -19.52
CA TYR A 286 -1.98 -2.63 -18.72
C TYR A 286 -2.64 -3.74 -19.54
N SER A 287 -1.86 -4.73 -19.95
CA SER A 287 -2.41 -5.93 -20.58
C SER A 287 -3.20 -6.77 -19.58
N GLN A 288 -4.02 -7.70 -20.07
CA GLN A 288 -4.69 -8.68 -19.23
C GLN A 288 -3.69 -9.50 -18.37
N GLN A 289 -2.49 -9.77 -18.91
CA GLN A 289 -1.45 -10.49 -18.19
C GLN A 289 -0.79 -9.63 -17.11
N ASP A 290 -0.61 -8.34 -17.35
CA ASP A 290 -0.09 -7.40 -16.36
C ASP A 290 -1.00 -7.36 -15.13
N VAL A 291 -2.31 -7.21 -15.35
CA VAL A 291 -3.30 -7.19 -14.26
C VAL A 291 -3.26 -8.50 -13.48
N ARG A 292 -3.31 -9.66 -14.15
CA ARG A 292 -3.19 -10.97 -13.48
C ARG A 292 -1.90 -11.08 -12.66
N SER A 293 -0.78 -10.57 -13.19
CA SER A 293 0.49 -10.59 -12.47
C SER A 293 0.45 -9.77 -11.17
N VAL A 294 -0.31 -8.66 -11.15
CA VAL A 294 -0.50 -7.85 -9.94
C VAL A 294 -1.37 -8.59 -8.92
N PHE A 295 -2.46 -9.23 -9.35
CA PHE A 295 -3.30 -10.06 -8.48
C PHE A 295 -2.49 -11.19 -7.82
N GLU A 296 -1.71 -11.95 -8.60
CA GLU A 296 -0.86 -13.02 -8.05
C GLU A 296 0.22 -12.49 -7.11
N TYR A 297 0.84 -11.37 -7.46
CA TYR A 297 1.86 -10.73 -6.62
C TYR A 297 1.29 -10.23 -5.28
N ALA A 298 0.07 -9.68 -5.31
CA ALA A 298 -0.66 -9.20 -4.15
C ALA A 298 -1.16 -10.36 -3.27
N LYS A 299 -1.64 -11.45 -3.88
CA LYS A 299 -2.14 -12.65 -3.18
C LYS A 299 -1.11 -13.18 -2.17
N LEU A 300 0.13 -13.42 -2.59
CA LEU A 300 1.21 -13.91 -1.71
C LEU A 300 1.61 -12.93 -0.60
N ARG A 301 1.15 -11.67 -0.71
CA ARG A 301 1.36 -10.60 0.25
C ARG A 301 0.16 -10.36 1.17
N GLY A 302 -0.89 -11.16 1.05
CA GLY A 302 -2.14 -10.96 1.80
C GLY A 302 -2.78 -9.62 1.46
N ILE A 303 -2.76 -9.25 0.18
CA ILE A 303 -3.35 -8.01 -0.32
C ILE A 303 -4.37 -8.36 -1.39
N ARG A 304 -5.58 -7.86 -1.19
CA ARG A 304 -6.66 -7.83 -2.17
C ARG A 304 -6.41 -6.72 -3.19
N VAL A 305 -6.82 -6.95 -4.43
CA VAL A 305 -6.78 -5.92 -5.48
C VAL A 305 -8.22 -5.59 -5.84
N LEU A 306 -8.67 -4.44 -5.38
CA LEU A 306 -9.99 -3.87 -5.67
C LEU A 306 -9.85 -2.97 -6.89
N LEU A 307 -10.33 -3.42 -8.05
CA LEU A 307 -10.35 -2.55 -9.23
C LEU A 307 -11.51 -1.55 -9.13
N GLU A 308 -11.28 -0.35 -9.63
CA GLU A 308 -12.31 0.67 -9.81
C GLU A 308 -12.55 0.93 -11.30
N PHE A 309 -13.83 0.95 -11.67
CA PHE A 309 -14.30 1.58 -12.89
C PHE A 309 -15.23 2.72 -12.49
N ASP A 310 -14.70 3.93 -12.49
CA ASP A 310 -15.44 5.11 -12.07
C ASP A 310 -16.44 5.55 -13.15
N ALA A 311 -17.70 5.70 -12.75
CA ALA A 311 -18.79 6.09 -13.61
C ALA A 311 -19.96 6.69 -12.79
N PRO A 312 -20.80 7.57 -13.38
CA PRO A 312 -20.78 8.01 -14.77
C PRO A 312 -19.89 9.23 -15.05
N ALA A 313 -19.35 9.89 -14.04
CA ALA A 313 -18.31 10.91 -14.22
C ALA A 313 -16.98 10.26 -14.62
N HIS A 314 -15.90 11.05 -14.69
CA HIS A 314 -14.55 10.53 -14.92
C HIS A 314 -14.44 9.63 -16.16
N ALA A 315 -15.27 9.90 -17.19
CA ALA A 315 -15.40 9.09 -18.39
C ALA A 315 -15.12 9.93 -19.64
N GLY A 316 -13.84 10.00 -20.02
CA GLY A 316 -13.32 10.90 -21.06
C GLY A 316 -12.58 10.16 -22.17
N ASN A 317 -11.25 10.23 -22.17
CA ASN A 317 -10.41 9.61 -23.18
C ASN A 317 -10.61 8.09 -23.23
N GLY A 318 -10.89 7.57 -24.42
CA GLY A 318 -11.29 6.19 -24.66
C GLY A 318 -12.73 6.05 -25.14
N TRP A 319 -13.59 7.05 -24.96
CA TRP A 319 -15.00 6.98 -25.39
C TRP A 319 -15.28 7.64 -26.75
N GLN A 320 -14.30 8.34 -27.34
CA GLN A 320 -14.49 9.14 -28.56
C GLN A 320 -14.70 8.33 -29.84
N TRP A 321 -14.42 7.02 -29.83
CA TRP A 321 -14.58 6.16 -31.01
C TRP A 321 -16.05 5.88 -31.35
N ALA A 322 -16.95 5.99 -30.37
CA ALA A 322 -18.30 5.48 -30.49
C ALA A 322 -19.17 6.14 -31.58
N PRO A 323 -19.10 7.47 -31.83
CA PRO A 323 -19.84 8.09 -32.92
C PRO A 323 -19.42 7.56 -34.30
N ALA A 324 -18.11 7.37 -34.52
CA ALA A 324 -17.60 6.83 -35.78
C ALA A 324 -18.01 5.36 -36.01
N ALA A 325 -18.33 4.64 -34.94
CA ALA A 325 -18.87 3.28 -34.99
C ALA A 325 -20.41 3.25 -35.12
N GLY A 326 -21.09 4.39 -35.25
CA GLY A 326 -22.55 4.47 -35.37
C GLY A 326 -23.32 4.24 -34.07
N LEU A 327 -22.65 4.37 -32.91
CA LEU A 327 -23.27 4.16 -31.59
C LEU A 327 -23.75 5.47 -30.93
N GLY A 328 -23.55 6.61 -31.61
CA GLY A 328 -23.77 7.93 -31.03
C GLY A 328 -22.74 8.28 -29.95
N ASN A 329 -23.04 9.32 -29.17
CA ASN A 329 -22.16 9.78 -28.09
C ASN A 329 -22.44 8.95 -26.83
N LEU A 330 -21.60 7.94 -26.56
CA LEU A 330 -21.66 7.14 -25.32
C LEU A 330 -21.21 7.91 -24.09
N ALA A 331 -20.33 8.91 -24.29
CA ALA A 331 -19.95 9.90 -23.31
C ALA A 331 -20.14 11.30 -23.90
N VAL A 332 -20.50 12.25 -23.05
CA VAL A 332 -20.80 13.65 -23.37
C VAL A 332 -19.83 14.56 -22.64
N CYS A 333 -19.73 15.81 -23.11
CA CYS A 333 -18.78 16.81 -22.61
C CYS A 333 -17.29 16.44 -22.74
N VAL A 334 -16.98 15.32 -23.40
CA VAL A 334 -15.60 14.82 -23.56
C VAL A 334 -14.70 15.88 -24.17
N ASN A 335 -13.66 16.30 -23.44
CA ASN A 335 -12.68 17.31 -23.84
C ASN A 335 -13.28 18.71 -24.19
N GLN A 336 -14.51 19.02 -23.77
CA GLN A 336 -15.18 20.28 -24.10
C GLN A 336 -14.63 21.48 -23.32
N GLN A 337 -14.73 22.68 -23.93
CA GLN A 337 -14.29 23.95 -23.36
C GLN A 337 -15.42 25.01 -23.39
N PRO A 338 -15.46 25.97 -22.44
CA PRO A 338 -14.61 26.09 -21.27
C PRO A 338 -14.98 25.04 -20.20
N TRP A 339 -14.00 24.25 -19.77
CA TRP A 339 -14.23 23.06 -18.93
C TRP A 339 -14.90 23.37 -17.58
N ARG A 340 -14.63 24.54 -16.98
CA ARG A 340 -15.17 24.96 -15.66
C ARG A 340 -16.70 25.01 -15.59
N LYS A 341 -17.39 24.98 -16.73
CA LYS A 341 -18.86 24.93 -16.80
C LYS A 341 -19.43 23.52 -16.90
N LEU A 342 -18.57 22.50 -17.02
CA LEU A 342 -18.95 21.14 -17.40
C LEU A 342 -18.34 20.08 -16.48
N CYS A 343 -17.30 20.40 -15.71
CA CYS A 343 -16.63 19.46 -14.79
C CYS A 343 -15.79 20.18 -13.73
N ILE A 344 -15.32 19.42 -12.73
CA ILE A 344 -14.46 19.90 -11.63
C ILE A 344 -13.00 20.05 -12.07
N GLU A 345 -12.53 19.19 -12.96
CA GLU A 345 -11.18 19.23 -13.53
C GLU A 345 -11.16 18.85 -15.03
N PRO A 346 -10.25 19.41 -15.84
CA PRO A 346 -10.11 19.00 -17.23
C PRO A 346 -9.31 17.69 -17.38
N PRO A 347 -9.59 16.88 -18.40
CA PRO A 347 -10.66 17.07 -19.38
C PRO A 347 -12.02 16.66 -18.81
N CYS A 348 -13.08 17.39 -19.18
CA CYS A 348 -14.42 16.94 -18.85
C CYS A 348 -14.78 15.65 -19.61
N GLY A 349 -15.72 14.89 -19.07
CA GLY A 349 -16.32 13.72 -19.71
C GLY A 349 -17.23 12.97 -18.75
N GLN A 350 -18.45 12.67 -19.17
CA GLN A 350 -19.38 11.83 -18.42
C GLN A 350 -20.12 10.89 -19.36
N LEU A 351 -20.43 9.68 -18.92
CA LEU A 351 -21.28 8.76 -19.69
C LEU A 351 -22.66 9.39 -19.95
N ASN A 352 -23.30 8.95 -21.03
CA ASN A 352 -24.61 9.42 -21.48
C ASN A 352 -25.67 8.34 -21.22
N PRO A 353 -26.38 8.37 -20.07
CA PRO A 353 -27.33 7.31 -19.71
C PRO A 353 -28.55 7.23 -20.63
N ALA A 354 -28.85 8.30 -21.38
CA ALA A 354 -29.95 8.36 -22.34
C ALA A 354 -29.64 7.62 -23.65
N ASN A 355 -28.36 7.37 -23.96
CA ASN A 355 -27.99 6.67 -25.19
C ASN A 355 -28.24 5.16 -25.06
N PRO A 356 -29.12 4.56 -25.89
CA PRO A 356 -29.48 3.14 -25.78
C PRO A 356 -28.30 2.18 -26.06
N ASN A 357 -27.24 2.63 -26.73
CA ASN A 357 -26.05 1.83 -27.00
C ASN A 357 -25.05 1.81 -25.83
N LEU A 358 -25.25 2.63 -24.78
CA LEU A 358 -24.37 2.68 -23.61
C LEU A 358 -24.38 1.35 -22.85
N TYR A 359 -25.56 0.88 -22.44
CA TYR A 359 -25.65 -0.32 -21.60
C TYR A 359 -25.17 -1.60 -22.30
N PRO A 360 -25.44 -1.85 -23.60
CA PRO A 360 -24.80 -2.94 -24.34
C PRO A 360 -23.27 -2.83 -24.40
N THR A 361 -22.73 -1.61 -24.50
CA THR A 361 -21.28 -1.37 -24.47
C THR A 361 -20.71 -1.67 -23.09
N LEU A 362 -21.35 -1.17 -22.03
CA LEU A 362 -20.97 -1.46 -20.65
C LEU A 362 -21.09 -2.95 -20.32
N GLN A 363 -22.05 -3.67 -20.90
CA GLN A 363 -22.15 -5.12 -20.71
C GLN A 363 -20.89 -5.85 -21.21
N LYS A 364 -20.32 -5.42 -22.35
CA LYS A 364 -19.06 -5.97 -22.88
C LYS A 364 -17.88 -5.60 -21.98
N LEU A 365 -17.82 -4.34 -21.55
CA LEU A 365 -16.80 -3.84 -20.62
C LEU A 365 -16.81 -4.65 -19.31
N PHE A 366 -17.97 -4.79 -18.66
CA PHE A 366 -18.09 -5.57 -17.42
C PHE A 366 -17.79 -7.06 -17.61
N ALA A 367 -18.03 -7.62 -18.80
CA ALA A 367 -17.64 -8.99 -19.11
C ALA A 367 -16.11 -9.16 -19.23
N ASP A 368 -15.36 -8.12 -19.62
CA ASP A 368 -13.90 -8.15 -19.60
C ASP A 368 -13.37 -7.92 -18.17
N PHE A 369 -13.94 -6.98 -17.41
CA PHE A 369 -13.62 -6.78 -15.99
C PHE A 369 -13.87 -8.04 -15.15
N SER A 370 -14.96 -8.76 -15.39
CA SER A 370 -15.28 -9.99 -14.63
C SER A 370 -14.28 -11.13 -14.87
N ARG A 371 -13.57 -11.15 -16.01
CA ARG A 371 -12.50 -12.11 -16.28
C ARG A 371 -11.17 -11.75 -15.60
N LEU A 372 -11.01 -10.49 -15.20
CA LEU A 372 -9.83 -10.01 -14.48
C LEU A 372 -9.99 -10.14 -12.96
N ILE A 373 -11.18 -9.82 -12.46
CA ILE A 373 -11.45 -9.74 -11.02
C ILE A 373 -11.88 -11.12 -10.51
N PRO A 374 -11.22 -11.69 -9.48
CA PRO A 374 -11.63 -12.93 -8.84
C PRO A 374 -13.11 -12.94 -8.41
N ALA A 375 -13.70 -14.13 -8.36
CA ALA A 375 -15.12 -14.33 -8.06
C ALA A 375 -15.57 -13.70 -6.72
N GLN A 376 -14.73 -13.78 -5.69
CA GLN A 376 -15.00 -13.30 -4.34
C GLN A 376 -14.67 -11.81 -4.17
N GLU A 377 -14.00 -11.19 -5.13
CA GLU A 377 -13.58 -9.79 -5.04
C GLU A 377 -14.65 -8.83 -5.57
N ILE A 378 -14.62 -7.63 -5.00
CA ILE A 378 -15.58 -6.56 -5.20
C ILE A 378 -15.10 -5.64 -6.33
N LEU A 379 -16.04 -4.93 -6.97
CA LEU A 379 -15.77 -3.83 -7.88
C LEU A 379 -16.12 -2.50 -7.20
N HIS A 380 -15.22 -1.52 -7.24
CA HIS A 380 -15.53 -0.12 -6.93
C HIS A 380 -16.12 0.52 -8.20
N MET A 381 -17.27 1.19 -8.08
CA MET A 381 -17.99 1.79 -9.22
C MET A 381 -17.86 3.31 -9.27
N GLY A 382 -17.01 3.88 -8.41
CA GLY A 382 -16.75 5.32 -8.31
C GLY A 382 -17.98 6.10 -7.90
N GLY A 383 -18.54 6.90 -8.80
CA GLY A 383 -19.78 7.62 -8.55
C GLY A 383 -19.58 8.88 -7.71
N ASP A 384 -18.44 9.51 -7.84
CA ASP A 384 -18.14 10.85 -7.38
C ASP A 384 -18.36 11.89 -8.49
N GLU A 385 -18.45 13.15 -8.04
CA GLU A 385 -18.30 14.34 -8.88
C GLU A 385 -19.18 14.47 -10.15
N VAL A 386 -20.29 13.72 -10.25
CA VAL A 386 -21.26 13.87 -11.35
C VAL A 386 -21.77 15.31 -11.43
N PHE A 387 -21.49 15.91 -12.57
CA PHE A 387 -21.73 17.31 -12.86
C PHE A 387 -22.98 17.46 -13.73
N PHE A 388 -24.11 17.82 -13.11
CA PHE A 388 -25.39 17.98 -13.82
C PHE A 388 -25.36 19.05 -14.91
N GLY A 389 -24.47 20.05 -14.82
CA GLY A 389 -24.30 21.04 -15.88
C GLY A 389 -23.83 20.43 -17.21
N CYS A 390 -23.08 19.33 -17.19
CA CYS A 390 -22.68 18.61 -18.39
C CYS A 390 -23.88 17.91 -19.04
N TRP A 391 -24.68 17.20 -18.25
CA TRP A 391 -25.90 16.55 -18.73
C TRP A 391 -26.93 17.57 -19.21
N ASN A 392 -27.11 18.68 -18.50
CA ASN A 392 -28.01 19.76 -18.89
C ASN A 392 -27.57 20.49 -20.17
N ALA A 393 -26.27 20.48 -20.49
CA ALA A 393 -25.76 21.01 -21.77
C ALA A 393 -25.98 20.03 -22.95
N THR A 394 -26.50 18.83 -22.70
CA THR A 394 -26.69 17.79 -23.71
C THR A 394 -28.17 17.62 -24.04
N ARG A 395 -28.58 18.07 -25.23
CA ARG A 395 -29.98 18.04 -25.66
C ARG A 395 -30.62 16.64 -25.60
N GLU A 396 -29.91 15.60 -26.04
CA GLU A 396 -30.39 14.21 -25.97
C GLU A 396 -30.79 13.78 -24.55
N ILE A 397 -30.04 14.22 -23.54
CA ILE A 397 -30.32 13.89 -22.13
C ILE A 397 -31.51 14.70 -21.61
N VAL A 398 -31.58 15.99 -21.97
CA VAL A 398 -32.72 16.85 -21.58
C VAL A 398 -34.02 16.33 -22.18
N ASP A 399 -34.02 15.99 -23.48
CA ASP A 399 -35.19 15.43 -24.17
C ASP A 399 -35.62 14.10 -23.50
N TYR A 400 -34.66 13.23 -23.13
CA TYR A 400 -34.96 11.98 -22.40
C TYR A 400 -35.60 12.23 -21.02
N LEU A 401 -35.09 13.21 -20.26
CA LEU A 401 -35.65 13.55 -18.94
C LEU A 401 -37.07 14.12 -19.04
N GLU A 402 -37.34 14.96 -20.04
CA GLU A 402 -38.68 15.53 -20.29
C GLU A 402 -39.71 14.43 -20.62
N GLU A 403 -39.32 13.41 -21.38
CA GLU A 403 -40.18 12.26 -21.71
C GLU A 403 -40.49 11.37 -20.50
N GLN A 404 -39.51 11.17 -19.60
CA GLN A 404 -39.67 10.31 -18.41
C GLN A 404 -40.29 11.04 -17.20
N GLY A 405 -40.25 12.39 -17.18
CA GLY A 405 -40.69 13.18 -16.03
C GLY A 405 -39.77 13.09 -14.82
N ASN A 406 -38.47 12.81 -15.04
CA ASN A 406 -37.46 12.59 -14.01
C ASN A 406 -36.48 13.78 -13.93
N ASP A 407 -35.72 13.87 -12.84
CA ASP A 407 -34.59 14.80 -12.72
C ASP A 407 -33.21 14.13 -12.96
N PHE A 408 -32.13 14.91 -12.92
CA PHE A 408 -30.77 14.39 -13.13
C PHE A 408 -30.33 13.40 -12.04
N LEU A 409 -30.85 13.50 -10.82
CA LEU A 409 -30.53 12.57 -9.74
C LEU A 409 -31.25 11.24 -9.96
N ASP A 410 -32.50 11.26 -10.44
CA ASP A 410 -33.23 10.09 -10.88
C ASP A 410 -32.55 9.39 -12.06
N LEU A 411 -32.04 10.14 -13.03
CA LEU A 411 -31.23 9.60 -14.14
C LEU A 411 -29.96 8.92 -13.63
N TRP A 412 -29.28 9.51 -12.65
CA TRP A 412 -28.10 8.90 -12.05
C TRP A 412 -28.46 7.63 -11.26
N GLY A 413 -29.54 7.65 -10.49
CA GLY A 413 -30.06 6.46 -9.80
C GLY A 413 -30.40 5.33 -10.77
N GLU A 414 -31.04 5.65 -11.90
CA GLU A 414 -31.37 4.70 -12.96
C GLU A 414 -30.09 4.11 -13.60
N PHE A 415 -29.14 4.97 -13.98
CA PHE A 415 -27.84 4.56 -14.50
C PHE A 415 -27.15 3.59 -13.54
N GLN A 416 -27.09 3.94 -12.26
CA GLN A 416 -26.39 3.16 -11.24
C GLN A 416 -27.07 1.80 -11.00
N ALA A 417 -28.40 1.75 -11.00
CA ALA A 417 -29.15 0.49 -10.91
C ALA A 417 -28.93 -0.41 -12.13
N ASN A 418 -28.90 0.19 -13.33
CA ASN A 418 -28.61 -0.53 -14.57
C ASN A 418 -27.18 -1.10 -14.57
N VAL A 419 -26.18 -0.31 -14.16
CA VAL A 419 -24.79 -0.75 -14.04
C VAL A 419 -24.64 -1.90 -13.04
N LEU A 420 -25.26 -1.80 -11.86
CA LEU A 420 -25.24 -2.88 -10.87
C LEU A 420 -25.82 -4.17 -11.46
N ARG A 421 -26.96 -4.09 -12.16
CA ARG A 421 -27.59 -5.24 -12.82
C ARG A 421 -26.69 -5.87 -13.90
N LEU A 422 -25.97 -5.05 -14.67
CA LEU A 422 -25.03 -5.55 -15.67
C LEU A 422 -23.86 -6.28 -15.02
N TRP A 423 -23.31 -5.76 -13.92
CA TRP A 423 -22.27 -6.41 -13.15
C TRP A 423 -22.75 -7.74 -12.54
N ASP A 424 -23.92 -7.73 -11.89
CA ASP A 424 -24.52 -8.92 -11.30
C ASP A 424 -24.74 -10.02 -12.32
N LYS A 425 -25.11 -9.66 -13.56
CA LYS A 425 -25.23 -10.62 -14.66
C LYS A 425 -23.92 -11.35 -14.96
N GLN A 426 -22.78 -10.68 -14.84
CA GLN A 426 -21.45 -11.30 -15.00
C GLN A 426 -21.04 -12.17 -13.81
N ARG A 427 -21.75 -12.03 -12.68
CA ARG A 427 -21.49 -12.73 -11.41
C ARG A 427 -22.59 -13.75 -11.07
N GLN A 428 -23.45 -14.08 -12.04
CA GLN A 428 -24.45 -15.14 -11.89
C GLN A 428 -23.76 -16.48 -11.64
N GLY A 429 -24.26 -17.24 -10.66
CA GLY A 429 -23.69 -18.53 -10.26
C GLY A 429 -22.79 -18.46 -9.03
N LEU A 430 -22.47 -17.26 -8.51
CA LEU A 430 -21.93 -17.15 -7.16
C LEU A 430 -23.00 -17.45 -6.12
N GLU A 431 -22.61 -18.11 -5.03
CA GLU A 431 -23.51 -18.40 -3.90
C GLU A 431 -24.13 -17.12 -3.33
N GLN A 432 -23.33 -16.03 -3.31
CA GLN A 432 -23.75 -14.72 -2.88
C GLN A 432 -23.17 -13.65 -3.81
N LEU A 433 -24.05 -12.75 -4.27
CA LEU A 433 -23.63 -11.54 -4.98
C LEU A 433 -22.88 -10.62 -4.02
N GLN A 434 -21.68 -10.23 -4.43
CA GLN A 434 -20.88 -9.30 -3.67
C GLN A 434 -21.51 -7.89 -3.70
N PRO A 435 -21.35 -7.09 -2.64
CA PRO A 435 -21.69 -5.68 -2.69
C PRO A 435 -20.73 -4.95 -3.65
N THR A 436 -21.08 -3.71 -3.99
CA THR A 436 -20.19 -2.77 -4.68
C THR A 436 -19.91 -1.56 -3.78
N ILE A 437 -18.96 -0.73 -4.18
CA ILE A 437 -18.52 0.44 -3.42
C ILE A 437 -18.74 1.68 -4.29
N LEU A 438 -19.25 2.74 -3.68
CA LEU A 438 -19.37 4.07 -4.28
C LEU A 438 -18.78 5.13 -3.34
N TRP A 439 -18.27 6.21 -3.93
CA TRP A 439 -17.86 7.39 -3.18
C TRP A 439 -19.05 8.11 -2.52
N SER A 440 -18.77 8.87 -1.46
CA SER A 440 -19.70 9.87 -0.96
C SER A 440 -19.92 10.98 -2.01
N SER A 441 -21.17 11.26 -2.37
CA SER A 441 -21.58 12.17 -3.45
C SER A 441 -23.04 12.57 -3.27
N HIS A 442 -23.63 13.28 -4.24
CA HIS A 442 -25.06 13.62 -4.20
C HIS A 442 -25.97 12.37 -4.19
N LEU A 443 -25.57 11.27 -4.86
CA LEU A 443 -26.36 10.04 -4.89
C LEU A 443 -26.32 9.27 -3.56
N THR A 444 -25.22 9.39 -2.82
CA THR A 444 -25.04 8.79 -1.49
C THR A 444 -25.34 9.78 -0.36
N ASP A 445 -25.95 10.93 -0.65
CA ASP A 445 -26.37 11.87 0.39
C ASP A 445 -27.41 11.21 1.32
N PRO A 446 -27.28 11.32 2.66
CA PRO A 446 -28.21 10.70 3.61
C PRO A 446 -29.69 11.04 3.38
N ALA A 447 -30.02 12.19 2.81
CA ALA A 447 -31.40 12.59 2.53
C ALA A 447 -32.06 11.74 1.43
N VAL A 448 -31.27 11.18 0.50
CA VAL A 448 -31.79 10.51 -0.71
C VAL A 448 -31.28 9.08 -0.90
N ILE A 449 -30.18 8.69 -0.25
CA ILE A 449 -29.48 7.42 -0.49
C ILE A 449 -30.39 6.17 -0.42
N GLU A 450 -31.35 6.14 0.51
CA GLU A 450 -32.27 5.00 0.70
C GLU A 450 -33.26 4.84 -0.47
N LYS A 451 -33.46 5.88 -1.29
CA LYS A 451 -34.28 5.82 -2.51
C LYS A 451 -33.57 5.03 -3.62
N TYR A 452 -32.25 5.17 -3.74
CA TYR A 452 -31.51 4.68 -4.91
C TYR A 452 -30.61 3.48 -4.62
N LEU A 453 -30.05 3.39 -3.41
CA LEU A 453 -28.94 2.48 -3.11
C LEU A 453 -29.28 1.54 -1.94
N PRO A 454 -29.71 0.30 -2.19
CA PRO A 454 -29.96 -0.68 -1.14
C PRO A 454 -28.69 -0.95 -0.30
N LYS A 455 -28.76 -0.76 1.02
CA LYS A 455 -27.61 -0.84 1.94
C LYS A 455 -26.93 -2.23 1.99
N GLU A 456 -27.64 -3.28 1.59
CA GLU A 456 -27.10 -4.64 1.47
C GLU A 456 -26.16 -4.76 0.27
N ARG A 457 -26.41 -3.97 -0.79
CA ARG A 457 -25.66 -3.99 -2.05
C ARG A 457 -24.56 -2.93 -2.13
N TYR A 458 -24.62 -1.89 -1.32
CA TYR A 458 -23.67 -0.78 -1.37
C TYR A 458 -22.88 -0.59 -0.07
N VAL A 459 -21.57 -0.37 -0.24
CA VAL A 459 -20.66 0.20 0.76
C VAL A 459 -20.32 1.61 0.30
N VAL A 460 -20.26 2.58 1.22
CA VAL A 460 -19.91 3.97 0.87
C VAL A 460 -18.48 4.27 1.30
N GLN A 461 -17.64 4.71 0.37
CA GLN A 461 -16.32 5.25 0.67
C GLN A 461 -16.42 6.77 0.87
N THR A 462 -16.23 7.23 2.11
CA THR A 462 -16.39 8.65 2.44
C THR A 462 -15.07 9.40 2.30
N TRP A 463 -15.11 10.56 1.64
CA TRP A 463 -13.93 11.42 1.42
C TRP A 463 -14.13 12.85 1.95
N VAL A 464 -14.67 12.95 3.16
CA VAL A 464 -14.88 14.23 3.84
C VAL A 464 -13.77 14.52 4.86
N GLU A 465 -13.68 15.77 5.27
CA GLU A 465 -12.82 16.17 6.38
C GLU A 465 -13.27 15.52 7.69
N SER A 466 -12.34 15.37 8.63
CA SER A 466 -12.56 14.73 9.93
C SER A 466 -13.64 15.39 10.81
N ASP A 467 -13.99 16.64 10.53
CA ASP A 467 -14.99 17.43 11.27
C ASP A 467 -16.42 17.26 10.73
N LYS A 468 -16.61 16.51 9.63
CA LYS A 468 -17.93 16.32 9.00
C LYS A 468 -18.67 15.13 9.60
N ASP A 469 -19.97 15.31 9.81
CA ASP A 469 -20.85 14.29 10.37
C ASP A 469 -21.33 13.23 9.36
N LEU A 470 -20.97 13.37 8.08
CA LEU A 470 -21.44 12.47 7.02
C LEU A 470 -21.23 10.98 7.33
N PRO A 471 -20.05 10.51 7.82
CA PRO A 471 -19.87 9.11 8.20
C PRO A 471 -20.84 8.66 9.30
N LEU A 472 -21.12 9.52 10.28
CA LEU A 472 -22.06 9.21 11.36
C LEU A 472 -23.50 9.11 10.83
N GLN A 473 -23.89 10.00 9.93
CA GLN A 473 -25.23 10.00 9.31
C GLN A 473 -25.46 8.73 8.49
N LEU A 474 -24.48 8.31 7.67
CA LEU A 474 -24.57 7.09 6.87
C LEU A 474 -24.59 5.81 7.72
N VAL A 475 -23.77 5.74 8.76
CA VAL A 475 -23.79 4.62 9.72
C VAL A 475 -25.15 4.51 10.41
N ARG A 476 -25.77 5.64 10.81
CA ARG A 476 -27.11 5.65 11.41
C ARG A 476 -28.20 5.11 10.47
N LYS A 477 -28.02 5.25 9.16
CA LYS A 477 -28.88 4.64 8.13
C LYS A 477 -28.54 3.16 7.84
N GLY A 478 -27.50 2.63 8.47
CA GLY A 478 -27.13 1.22 8.41
C GLY A 478 -26.15 0.85 7.30
N TYR A 479 -25.65 1.82 6.54
CA TYR A 479 -24.64 1.61 5.50
C TYR A 479 -23.29 1.23 6.11
N ARG A 480 -22.57 0.36 5.40
CA ARG A 480 -21.17 0.06 5.71
C ARG A 480 -20.28 1.11 5.08
N LEU A 481 -19.21 1.49 5.78
CA LEU A 481 -18.31 2.56 5.35
C LEU A 481 -16.86 2.10 5.21
N ILE A 482 -16.19 2.69 4.23
CA ILE A 482 -14.74 2.82 4.17
C ILE A 482 -14.43 4.31 4.31
N VAL A 483 -13.48 4.68 5.16
CA VAL A 483 -13.20 6.09 5.44
C VAL A 483 -11.86 6.53 4.88
N SER A 484 -11.88 7.54 4.02
CA SER A 484 -10.71 8.21 3.44
C SER A 484 -10.70 9.67 3.87
N THR A 485 -10.22 9.94 5.09
CA THR A 485 -10.32 11.28 5.69
C THR A 485 -9.56 12.33 4.88
N LYS A 486 -10.27 13.25 4.22
CA LYS A 486 -9.71 14.20 3.24
C LYS A 486 -8.59 15.08 3.79
N ASN A 487 -8.73 15.54 5.03
CA ASN A 487 -7.75 16.41 5.68
C ASN A 487 -6.65 15.65 6.44
N ALA A 488 -6.47 14.34 6.22
CA ALA A 488 -5.40 13.54 6.84
C ALA A 488 -4.80 12.47 5.92
N TRP A 489 -5.61 11.77 5.14
CA TRP A 489 -5.25 10.57 4.38
C TRP A 489 -5.26 10.75 2.86
N TYR A 490 -5.45 11.99 2.37
CA TYR A 490 -5.18 12.36 0.98
C TYR A 490 -3.71 12.77 0.86
N PHE A 491 -2.93 11.97 0.15
CA PHE A 491 -1.47 12.07 0.11
C PHE A 491 -0.95 12.93 -1.05
N ASP A 492 -1.80 13.24 -2.03
CA ASP A 492 -1.57 14.18 -3.12
C ASP A 492 -1.66 15.65 -2.66
N HIS A 493 -2.35 15.91 -1.54
CA HIS A 493 -2.52 17.24 -0.97
C HIS A 493 -1.19 17.90 -0.58
N GLY A 494 -1.14 19.23 -0.72
CA GLY A 494 0.01 20.10 -0.46
C GLY A 494 0.76 20.56 -1.70
N PHE A 495 0.37 20.09 -2.89
CA PHE A 495 1.05 20.39 -4.15
C PHE A 495 0.17 21.09 -5.19
N TRP A 496 -1.13 21.24 -4.90
CA TRP A 496 -2.06 21.92 -5.80
C TRP A 496 -3.19 22.62 -5.04
N GLY A 497 -3.68 23.72 -5.62
CA GLY A 497 -4.79 24.50 -5.09
C GLY A 497 -4.52 25.05 -3.69
N VAL A 498 -5.53 24.90 -2.82
CA VAL A 498 -5.50 25.33 -1.41
C VAL A 498 -5.27 24.17 -0.43
N THR A 499 -4.83 23.02 -0.95
CA THR A 499 -4.64 21.81 -0.16
C THR A 499 -3.37 21.90 0.71
N ASN A 500 -3.35 21.18 1.83
CA ASN A 500 -2.22 21.17 2.76
C ASN A 500 -1.56 19.81 2.79
N TYR A 501 -0.22 19.79 2.82
CA TYR A 501 0.52 18.56 3.06
C TYR A 501 0.30 18.08 4.51
N TYR A 502 0.00 16.80 4.68
CA TYR A 502 -0.17 16.17 5.99
C TYR A 502 0.99 15.22 6.28
N ASN A 503 1.77 15.54 7.31
CA ASN A 503 2.88 14.71 7.75
C ASN A 503 2.40 13.43 8.46
N TRP A 504 3.32 12.49 8.67
CA TRP A 504 3.02 11.19 9.26
C TRP A 504 2.36 11.27 10.66
N ARG A 505 2.67 12.29 11.48
CA ARG A 505 2.07 12.47 12.80
C ARG A 505 0.58 12.78 12.70
N LYS A 506 0.20 13.68 11.78
CA LYS A 506 -1.21 13.99 11.51
C LYS A 506 -1.95 12.78 10.93
N VAL A 507 -1.31 12.04 10.01
CA VAL A 507 -1.83 10.80 9.44
C VAL A 507 -2.10 9.75 10.53
N TYR A 508 -1.14 9.55 11.45
CA TYR A 508 -1.24 8.59 12.55
C TYR A 508 -2.33 8.95 13.56
N ASN A 509 -2.47 10.24 13.85
CA ASN A 509 -3.40 10.77 14.86
C ASN A 509 -4.85 10.80 14.37
N ASN A 510 -5.10 10.64 13.06
CA ASN A 510 -6.44 10.51 12.53
C ASN A 510 -7.15 9.29 13.14
N LYS A 511 -8.33 9.49 13.73
CA LYS A 511 -9.14 8.41 14.31
C LYS A 511 -10.41 8.24 13.49
N LEU A 512 -10.78 7.00 13.22
CA LEU A 512 -12.04 6.69 12.55
C LEU A 512 -13.20 6.68 13.54
N LEU A 513 -14.41 6.89 13.01
CA LEU A 513 -15.66 6.72 13.74
C LEU A 513 -15.75 5.29 14.30
N LYS A 514 -16.00 5.16 15.60
CA LYS A 514 -16.18 3.86 16.26
C LYS A 514 -17.55 3.29 15.92
N SER A 515 -17.61 2.32 15.01
CA SER A 515 -18.82 1.58 14.66
C SER A 515 -18.46 0.27 13.99
N THR A 516 -19.25 -0.79 14.23
CA THR A 516 -19.12 -2.09 13.53
C THR A 516 -19.47 -1.99 12.04
N LYS A 517 -20.08 -0.88 11.61
CA LYS A 517 -20.35 -0.58 10.20
C LYS A 517 -19.16 0.06 9.48
N VAL A 518 -18.13 0.52 10.20
CA VAL A 518 -16.90 1.02 9.58
C VAL A 518 -15.99 -0.17 9.34
N LEU A 519 -15.83 -0.56 8.07
CA LEU A 519 -14.99 -1.69 7.66
C LEU A 519 -13.49 -1.36 7.80
N GLY A 520 -13.16 -0.07 7.87
CA GLY A 520 -11.81 0.45 7.99
C GLY A 520 -11.65 1.70 7.13
N GLY A 521 -10.51 1.83 6.46
CA GLY A 521 -10.24 3.02 5.67
C GLY A 521 -9.09 2.86 4.70
N GLU A 522 -8.89 3.91 3.91
CA GLU A 522 -7.85 3.96 2.89
C GLU A 522 -7.13 5.31 2.90
N ALA A 523 -5.81 5.26 2.68
CA ALA A 523 -5.11 6.42 2.17
C ALA A 523 -5.34 6.54 0.66
N CYS A 524 -5.55 7.76 0.17
CA CYS A 524 -5.74 8.02 -1.25
C CYS A 524 -4.52 8.74 -1.82
N ILE A 525 -4.00 8.24 -2.93
CA ILE A 525 -2.98 8.92 -3.73
C ILE A 525 -3.52 9.10 -5.16
N TRP A 526 -4.16 10.24 -5.37
CA TRP A 526 -4.51 10.74 -6.70
C TRP A 526 -3.25 11.22 -7.44
N THR A 527 -3.21 11.07 -8.76
CA THR A 527 -1.95 11.17 -9.53
C THR A 527 -1.90 12.33 -10.52
N GLU A 528 -2.66 13.40 -10.33
CA GLU A 528 -2.60 14.60 -11.17
C GLU A 528 -1.18 15.20 -11.24
N PHE A 529 -0.44 15.12 -10.12
CA PHE A 529 0.93 15.64 -9.97
C PHE A 529 1.96 14.58 -9.54
N ILE A 530 1.63 13.29 -9.71
CA ILE A 530 2.44 12.18 -9.22
C ILE A 530 2.64 11.16 -10.33
N ASP A 531 3.87 10.71 -10.48
CA ASP A 531 4.30 9.67 -11.42
C ASP A 531 5.16 8.64 -10.69
N GLU A 532 5.74 7.67 -11.41
CA GLU A 532 6.64 6.68 -10.81
C GLU A 532 7.79 7.29 -9.99
N ASN A 533 8.29 8.47 -10.38
CA ASN A 533 9.48 9.09 -9.78
C ASN A 533 9.21 9.66 -8.39
N SER A 534 8.02 10.19 -8.18
CA SER A 534 7.58 10.78 -6.92
C SER A 534 6.73 9.85 -6.05
N LEU A 535 6.23 8.74 -6.61
CA LEU A 535 5.30 7.83 -5.95
C LEU A 535 5.73 7.38 -4.54
N ASP A 536 6.97 6.87 -4.41
CA ASP A 536 7.42 6.28 -3.15
C ASP A 536 7.49 7.29 -2.02
N SER A 537 8.02 8.50 -2.29
CA SER A 537 8.20 9.53 -1.27
C SER A 537 6.87 10.19 -0.90
N ARG A 538 5.88 10.15 -1.80
CA ARG A 538 4.51 10.59 -1.51
C ARG A 538 3.78 9.60 -0.62
N ILE A 539 3.93 8.30 -0.86
CA ILE A 539 3.21 7.27 -0.11
C ILE A 539 3.91 6.96 1.22
N TRP A 540 5.23 6.79 1.19
CA TRP A 540 6.00 6.28 2.32
C TRP A 540 6.86 7.36 2.98
N PRO A 541 6.96 7.37 4.32
CA PRO A 541 6.44 6.35 5.25
C PRO A 541 5.03 6.67 5.78
N ARG A 542 4.33 7.71 5.28
CA ARG A 542 3.00 8.10 5.76
C ARG A 542 1.99 6.96 5.73
N LEU A 543 1.99 6.13 4.69
CA LEU A 543 1.10 4.97 4.60
C LEU A 543 1.33 3.96 5.73
N ALA A 544 2.55 3.86 6.27
CA ALA A 544 2.82 2.99 7.40
C ALA A 544 2.07 3.46 8.67
N ALA A 545 1.87 4.78 8.83
CA ALA A 545 1.06 5.34 9.91
C ALA A 545 -0.42 4.96 9.80
N VAL A 546 -0.95 4.89 8.58
CA VAL A 546 -2.31 4.36 8.33
C VAL A 546 -2.39 2.89 8.69
N GLY A 547 -1.38 2.08 8.34
CA GLY A 547 -1.35 0.66 8.68
C GLY A 547 -1.41 0.40 10.19
N GLU A 548 -0.66 1.11 11.03
CA GLU A 548 -0.78 0.94 12.49
C GLU A 548 -2.11 1.47 13.04
N ARG A 549 -2.65 2.56 12.48
CA ARG A 549 -3.98 3.06 12.83
C ARG A 549 -5.08 2.04 12.52
N LEU A 550 -4.98 1.33 11.40
CA LEU A 550 -5.99 0.38 10.97
C LEU A 550 -5.79 -1.04 11.53
N TRP A 551 -4.56 -1.39 11.88
CA TRP A 551 -4.24 -2.68 12.52
C TRP A 551 -4.46 -2.63 14.03
N SER A 552 -3.77 -1.74 14.75
CA SER A 552 -3.77 -1.74 16.22
C SER A 552 -4.74 -0.71 16.82
N ASN A 553 -5.13 0.30 16.02
CA ASN A 553 -5.93 1.45 16.44
C ASN A 553 -5.55 2.02 17.83
N PRO A 554 -4.28 2.38 18.07
CA PRO A 554 -3.77 2.71 19.40
C PRO A 554 -4.43 3.96 19.97
N LEU A 555 -4.61 4.03 21.28
CA LEU A 555 -5.15 5.22 21.94
C LEU A 555 -4.16 6.39 21.90
N GLN A 556 -2.87 6.08 22.05
CA GLN A 556 -1.77 7.03 22.06
C GLN A 556 -1.62 7.75 20.71
N ASP A 557 -0.97 8.91 20.76
CA ASP A 557 -0.62 9.71 19.59
C ASP A 557 0.75 9.32 19.02
N ALA A 558 1.11 9.94 17.90
CA ALA A 558 2.34 9.69 17.16
C ALA A 558 3.62 9.88 17.98
N SER A 559 3.62 10.69 19.05
CA SER A 559 4.82 10.91 19.87
C SER A 559 5.31 9.62 20.56
N ARG A 560 4.39 8.70 20.87
CA ARG A 560 4.70 7.40 21.46
C ARG A 560 5.15 6.35 20.44
N ALA A 561 5.05 6.66 19.15
CA ALA A 561 5.34 5.74 18.06
C ALA A 561 6.68 6.05 17.34
N GLU A 562 7.31 7.17 17.67
CA GLU A 562 8.40 7.78 16.91
C GLU A 562 9.62 6.86 16.68
N GLY A 563 10.20 6.28 17.74
CA GLY A 563 11.37 5.38 17.60
C GLY A 563 11.09 4.14 16.75
N ARG A 564 9.88 3.56 16.89
CA ARG A 564 9.42 2.41 16.10
C ARG A 564 9.20 2.80 14.63
N PHE A 565 8.59 3.96 14.41
CA PHE A 565 8.34 4.50 13.08
C PHE A 565 9.65 4.75 12.31
N TYR A 566 10.66 5.29 12.98
CA TYR A 566 12.00 5.47 12.39
C TYR A 566 12.64 4.14 12.00
N ARG A 567 12.59 3.12 12.85
CA ARG A 567 13.09 1.78 12.47
C ARG A 567 12.32 1.17 11.31
N HIS A 568 11.00 1.33 11.28
CA HIS A 568 10.18 0.82 10.18
C HIS A 568 10.46 1.54 8.86
N ARG A 569 10.63 2.86 8.88
CA ARG A 569 11.08 3.63 7.71
C ARG A 569 12.39 3.10 7.14
N GLU A 570 13.39 2.84 7.99
CA GLU A 570 14.67 2.26 7.56
C GLU A 570 14.48 0.85 6.98
N ARG A 571 13.56 0.04 7.54
CA ARG A 571 13.19 -1.27 6.99
C ARG A 571 12.64 -1.15 5.58
N LEU A 572 11.75 -0.18 5.33
CA LEU A 572 11.19 0.08 3.99
C LEU A 572 12.30 0.47 3.00
N ILE A 573 13.27 1.30 3.42
CA ILE A 573 14.46 1.64 2.61
C ILE A 573 15.24 0.39 2.24
N THR A 574 15.59 -0.44 3.23
CA THR A 574 16.32 -1.69 3.01
C THR A 574 15.57 -2.66 2.08
N ARG A 575 14.24 -2.63 2.10
CA ARG A 575 13.39 -3.46 1.24
C ARG A 575 13.24 -2.90 -0.19
N GLY A 576 13.76 -1.71 -0.47
CA GLY A 576 13.86 -1.12 -1.81
C GLY A 576 12.87 0.00 -2.11
N LEU A 577 12.16 0.51 -1.10
CA LEU A 577 11.32 1.70 -1.24
C LEU A 577 12.14 2.98 -1.02
N ARG A 578 11.64 4.11 -1.52
CA ARG A 578 12.26 5.43 -1.37
C ARG A 578 11.37 6.39 -0.53
N PRO A 579 11.16 6.12 0.77
CA PRO A 579 10.33 6.95 1.62
C PRO A 579 10.94 8.34 1.84
N GLU A 580 10.09 9.36 2.02
CA GLU A 580 10.53 10.70 2.43
C GLU A 580 11.22 10.68 3.79
N ALA A 581 12.07 11.68 4.05
CA ALA A 581 12.65 11.89 5.37
C ALA A 581 11.61 12.48 6.33
N VAL A 582 11.62 12.02 7.58
CA VAL A 582 10.64 12.45 8.60
C VAL A 582 11.27 13.19 9.78
N ALA A 583 12.59 13.10 9.92
CA ALA A 583 13.40 13.83 10.88
C ALA A 583 14.87 13.88 10.39
N PRO A 584 15.70 14.79 10.91
CA PRO A 584 17.15 14.71 10.73
C PRO A 584 17.71 13.38 11.22
N LYS A 585 18.72 12.82 10.54
CA LYS A 585 19.34 11.54 10.93
C LYS A 585 19.88 11.55 12.36
N TRP A 586 20.35 12.72 12.81
CA TRP A 586 20.78 12.90 14.20
C TRP A 586 19.64 12.65 15.20
N CYS A 587 18.43 13.13 14.93
CA CYS A 587 17.26 12.90 15.78
C CYS A 587 16.90 11.41 15.85
N GLU A 588 17.00 10.68 14.73
CA GLU A 588 16.79 9.23 14.72
C GLU A 588 17.80 8.49 15.60
N GLN A 589 19.03 9.02 15.74
CA GLN A 589 20.12 8.42 16.53
C GLN A 589 20.18 8.88 17.99
N ASN A 590 19.45 9.93 18.36
CA ASN A 590 19.44 10.50 19.71
C ASN A 590 17.99 10.64 20.19
N GLU A 591 17.39 9.50 20.53
CA GLU A 591 15.97 9.41 20.84
C GLU A 591 15.57 10.29 22.04
N GLY A 592 14.60 11.18 21.81
CA GLY A 592 14.08 12.09 22.84
C GLY A 592 14.72 13.48 22.86
N GLU A 593 15.71 13.76 22.02
CA GLU A 593 16.39 15.07 21.99
C GLU A 593 15.75 16.09 21.02
N CYS A 594 14.88 15.63 20.11
CA CYS A 594 14.26 16.46 19.06
C CYS A 594 12.73 16.64 19.24
N GLN A 595 12.27 16.84 20.48
CA GLN A 595 10.84 16.92 20.80
C GLN A 595 10.17 18.21 20.34
#